data_AF-A0A0C2GZ43-F1
#
_entry.id   AF-A0A0C2GZ43-F1
#
_cell.length_a   1.000
_cell.length_b   1.000
_cell.length_c   1.000
_cell.angle_alpha   90.00
_cell.angle_beta   90.00
_cell.angle_gamma   90.00
#
_symmetry.space_group_name_H-M   'P 1'
#
loop_
_entity.id
_entity.type
_entity.pdbx_description
1 polymer ?
#
loop_
_entity_poly.entity_id
_entity_poly.type
_entity_poly.pdbx_seq_one_letter_code
_entity_poly.pdbx_strand_id
1 'polypeptide(L)'
;MMFGKGPAVLWQPYVVKLYLKLLQEASNLDTLEASAGAIQNLAACQFTPSAEVRAAVRVEKGLPVLVELIRLKEDYVVCAVATALRNLSLDPRNRELIGKYALRDLIDKLPDAGARRPPISDQTIGAVLGILFEVVRSSAAFTKDVHEARGTEKLRGLARSYPAYSHRVCKYASQVLFMMWQHKELHDGFRRSGLKEADFYSGTARGDSATLARPISSQGRERPAQALLDDTLSSGGYGAVSDSQQRRPQPPHYQQGSPAQNGQPRYDRPPGEPLYASVRKGNPPRGVDDSWV
;
A
#
# COMPACT_ATOMS: atom_id res chain seq x y z
N MET A 1 -30.87 2.41 -16.29
CA MET A 1 -29.52 2.22 -15.72
C MET A 1 -28.96 0.92 -16.27
N MET A 2 -27.87 0.96 -17.02
CA MET A 2 -27.15 -0.27 -17.35
C MET A 2 -26.38 -0.70 -16.10
N PHE A 3 -26.83 -1.77 -15.46
CA PHE A 3 -26.00 -2.46 -14.48
C PHE A 3 -24.77 -2.98 -15.22
N GLY A 4 -23.56 -2.65 -14.74
CA GLY A 4 -22.33 -3.21 -15.29
C GLY A 4 -22.45 -4.74 -15.37
N LYS A 5 -21.85 -5.33 -16.40
CA LYS A 5 -21.80 -6.80 -16.53
C LYS A 5 -20.39 -7.29 -16.25
N GLY A 6 -20.29 -8.48 -15.65
CA GLY A 6 -19.01 -9.11 -15.34
C GLY A 6 -18.18 -8.31 -14.32
N PRO A 7 -16.83 -8.37 -14.40
CA PRO A 7 -15.95 -7.77 -13.40
C PRO A 7 -16.12 -6.26 -13.20
N ALA A 8 -16.65 -5.55 -14.21
CA ALA A 8 -16.88 -4.12 -14.15
C ALA A 8 -17.88 -3.69 -13.07
N VAL A 9 -18.66 -4.63 -12.54
CA VAL A 9 -19.55 -4.43 -11.40
C VAL A 9 -18.78 -3.95 -10.16
N LEU A 10 -17.55 -4.42 -9.94
CA LEU A 10 -16.81 -4.21 -8.70
C LEU A 10 -16.51 -2.74 -8.37
N TRP A 11 -16.39 -1.88 -9.38
CA TRP A 11 -16.12 -0.45 -9.22
C TRP A 11 -17.32 0.44 -9.55
N GLN A 12 -18.53 -0.13 -9.68
CA GLN A 12 -19.73 0.68 -9.89
C GLN A 12 -20.08 1.47 -8.62
N PRO A 13 -20.60 2.71 -8.74
CA PRO A 13 -20.94 3.54 -7.58
C PRO A 13 -21.86 2.87 -6.56
N TYR A 14 -22.80 2.02 -7.03
CA TYR A 14 -23.69 1.30 -6.11
C TYR A 14 -22.94 0.30 -5.24
N VAL A 15 -21.88 -0.36 -5.74
CA VAL A 15 -21.06 -1.29 -4.97
C VAL A 15 -20.24 -0.52 -3.94
N VAL A 16 -19.69 0.64 -4.31
CA VAL A 16 -19.03 1.54 -3.36
C VAL A 16 -19.98 1.92 -2.22
N LYS A 17 -21.24 2.23 -2.53
CA LYS A 17 -22.27 2.50 -1.52
C LYS A 17 -22.52 1.33 -0.57
N LEU A 18 -22.50 0.10 -1.08
CA LEU A 18 -22.66 -1.10 -0.23
C LEU A 18 -21.48 -1.24 0.75
N TYR A 19 -20.24 -1.05 0.29
CA TYR A 19 -19.08 -1.05 1.20
C TYR A 19 -19.18 0.06 2.26
N LEU A 20 -19.61 1.26 1.88
CA LEU A 20 -19.80 2.36 2.84
C LEU A 20 -20.92 2.06 3.85
N LYS A 21 -21.98 1.36 3.44
CA LYS A 21 -23.05 0.94 4.33
C LYS A 21 -22.54 -0.11 5.35
N LEU A 22 -21.74 -1.08 4.90
CA LEU A 22 -21.07 -2.02 5.80
C LEU A 22 -20.16 -1.30 6.80
N LEU A 23 -19.41 -0.29 6.35
CA LEU A 23 -18.55 0.52 7.24
C LEU A 23 -19.34 1.34 8.29
N GLN A 24 -20.60 1.69 8.01
CA GLN A 24 -21.46 2.44 8.94
C GLN A 24 -22.20 1.54 9.93
N GLU A 25 -22.64 0.36 9.49
CA GLU A 25 -23.62 -0.45 10.22
C GLU A 25 -23.03 -1.72 10.85
N ALA A 26 -21.88 -2.20 10.36
CA ALA A 26 -21.30 -3.44 10.87
C ALA A 26 -20.63 -3.24 12.24
N SER A 27 -20.92 -4.16 13.16
CA SER A 27 -20.19 -4.30 14.43
C SER A 27 -19.02 -5.28 14.34
N ASN A 28 -19.01 -6.15 13.32
CA ASN A 28 -17.93 -7.10 13.10
C ASN A 28 -16.69 -6.40 12.51
N LEU A 29 -15.60 -6.39 13.26
CA LEU A 29 -14.35 -5.72 12.87
C LEU A 29 -13.74 -6.27 11.58
N ASP A 30 -13.86 -7.58 11.33
CA ASP A 30 -13.35 -8.20 10.11
C ASP A 30 -14.14 -7.74 8.87
N THR A 31 -15.43 -7.47 9.03
CA THR A 31 -16.27 -6.88 7.98
C THR A 31 -15.87 -5.43 7.71
N LEU A 32 -15.52 -4.67 8.75
CA LEU A 32 -15.03 -3.31 8.60
C LEU A 32 -13.68 -3.29 7.87
N GLU A 33 -12.73 -4.15 8.28
CA GLU A 33 -11.44 -4.30 7.61
C GLU A 33 -11.62 -4.68 6.14
N ALA A 34 -12.40 -5.71 5.84
CA ALA A 34 -12.62 -6.17 4.47
C ALA A 34 -13.27 -5.09 3.59
N SER A 35 -14.24 -4.35 4.13
CA SER A 35 -14.91 -3.26 3.42
C SER A 35 -13.97 -2.08 3.14
N ALA A 36 -13.13 -1.72 4.12
CA ALA A 36 -12.11 -0.69 3.96
C ALA A 36 -11.03 -1.13 2.96
N GLY A 37 -10.60 -2.40 3.01
CA GLY A 37 -9.65 -3.00 2.08
C GLY A 37 -10.18 -3.06 0.63
N ALA A 38 -11.48 -3.31 0.46
CA ALA A 38 -12.10 -3.24 -0.87
C ALA A 38 -12.03 -1.80 -1.44
N ILE A 39 -12.40 -0.79 -0.65
CA ILE A 39 -12.29 0.63 -1.06
C ILE A 39 -10.84 1.00 -1.35
N GLN A 40 -9.90 0.58 -0.50
CA GLN A 40 -8.47 0.79 -0.69
C GLN A 40 -8.02 0.28 -2.06
N ASN A 41 -8.33 -0.96 -2.40
CA ASN A 41 -7.94 -1.59 -3.66
C ASN A 41 -8.55 -0.86 -4.87
N LEU A 42 -9.83 -0.53 -4.80
CA LEU A 42 -10.55 0.16 -5.87
C LEU A 42 -10.07 1.60 -6.08
N ALA A 43 -9.51 2.25 -5.05
CA ALA A 43 -9.03 3.63 -5.14
C ALA A 43 -7.54 3.78 -5.50
N ALA A 44 -6.79 2.68 -5.67
CA ALA A 44 -5.33 2.66 -5.56
C ALA A 44 -4.52 3.28 -6.71
N CYS A 45 -5.05 3.33 -7.93
CA CYS A 45 -4.27 3.63 -9.13
C CYS A 45 -4.80 4.84 -9.93
N GLN A 46 -3.96 5.31 -10.85
CA GLN A 46 -4.31 6.31 -11.88
C GLN A 46 -5.05 5.61 -13.03
N PHE A 47 -6.27 5.20 -12.73
CA PHE A 47 -7.20 4.54 -13.64
C PHE A 47 -8.56 5.22 -13.51
N THR A 48 -9.27 5.38 -14.63
CA THR A 48 -10.53 6.14 -14.66
C THR A 48 -11.56 5.62 -13.66
N PRO A 49 -11.87 4.31 -13.60
CA PRO A 49 -12.69 3.75 -12.52
C PRO A 49 -12.20 4.04 -11.10
N SER A 50 -10.89 4.03 -10.85
CA SER A 50 -10.37 4.36 -9.53
C SER A 50 -10.62 5.83 -9.17
N ALA A 51 -10.56 6.74 -10.16
CA ALA A 51 -10.95 8.13 -9.98
C ALA A 51 -12.46 8.28 -9.70
N GLU A 52 -13.29 7.53 -10.41
CA GLU A 52 -14.74 7.49 -10.19
C GLU A 52 -15.09 6.94 -8.80
N VAL A 53 -14.39 5.91 -8.32
CA VAL A 53 -14.55 5.38 -6.96
C VAL A 53 -14.16 6.44 -5.92
N ARG A 54 -13.04 7.15 -6.10
CA ARG A 54 -12.64 8.25 -5.21
C ARG A 54 -13.71 9.35 -5.16
N ALA A 55 -14.29 9.70 -6.30
CA ALA A 55 -15.38 10.67 -6.38
C ALA A 55 -16.68 10.14 -5.73
N ALA A 56 -17.04 8.88 -5.98
CA ALA A 56 -18.23 8.23 -5.44
C ALA A 56 -18.17 8.16 -3.91
N VAL A 57 -17.04 7.79 -3.31
CA VAL A 57 -16.86 7.79 -1.85
C VAL A 57 -17.14 9.17 -1.26
N ARG A 58 -16.70 10.25 -1.90
CA ARG A 58 -16.98 11.61 -1.44
C ARG A 58 -18.46 12.00 -1.61
N VAL A 59 -19.07 11.67 -2.75
CA VAL A 59 -20.48 11.97 -3.03
C VAL A 59 -21.41 11.25 -2.05
N GLU A 60 -21.10 9.99 -1.72
CA GLU A 60 -21.84 9.17 -0.75
C GLU A 60 -21.47 9.47 0.71
N LYS A 61 -20.79 10.59 0.98
CA LYS A 61 -20.36 11.01 2.34
C LYS A 61 -19.56 9.95 3.10
N GLY A 62 -18.77 9.14 2.39
CA GLY A 62 -17.95 8.09 2.97
C GLY A 62 -16.69 8.59 3.70
N LEU A 63 -16.23 9.82 3.43
CA LEU A 63 -15.05 10.39 4.11
C LEU A 63 -15.28 10.53 5.63
N PRO A 64 -16.37 11.15 6.12
CA PRO A 64 -16.69 11.15 7.56
C PRO A 64 -16.69 9.76 8.21
N VAL A 65 -17.29 8.76 7.55
CA VAL A 65 -17.35 7.37 8.05
C VAL A 65 -15.94 6.81 8.25
N LEU A 66 -15.07 6.96 7.26
CA LEU A 66 -13.69 6.49 7.36
C LEU A 66 -12.91 7.25 8.44
N VAL A 67 -13.16 8.54 8.63
CA VAL A 67 -12.51 9.35 9.68
C VAL A 67 -12.96 8.92 11.07
N GLU A 68 -14.23 8.57 11.26
CA GLU A 68 -14.71 8.00 12.53
C GLU A 68 -14.02 6.66 12.83
N LEU A 69 -13.89 5.79 11.83
CA LEU A 69 -13.24 4.49 11.98
C LEU A 69 -11.73 4.59 12.27
N ILE A 70 -11.06 5.68 11.89
CA ILE A 70 -9.68 5.93 12.33
C ILE A 70 -9.61 5.92 13.85
N ARG A 71 -10.63 6.40 14.58
CA ARG A 71 -10.60 6.52 16.05
C ARG A 71 -10.67 5.18 16.79
N LEU A 72 -10.89 4.06 16.10
CA LEU A 72 -10.87 2.72 16.68
C LEU A 72 -9.52 2.38 17.33
N LYS A 73 -9.53 1.36 18.19
CA LYS A 73 -8.34 0.88 18.91
C LYS A 73 -7.64 -0.24 18.15
N GLU A 74 -8.37 -0.93 17.28
CA GLU A 74 -7.95 -2.13 16.59
C GLU A 74 -7.11 -1.77 15.37
N ASP A 75 -5.79 -1.89 15.52
CA ASP A 75 -4.79 -1.43 14.54
C ASP A 75 -5.01 -2.00 13.14
N TYR A 76 -5.45 -3.26 13.01
CA TYR A 76 -5.65 -3.88 11.70
C TYR A 76 -6.78 -3.20 10.90
N VAL A 77 -7.89 -2.81 11.56
CA VAL A 77 -8.98 -2.04 10.94
C VAL A 77 -8.50 -0.62 10.63
N VAL A 78 -7.83 0.03 11.59
CA VAL A 78 -7.31 1.40 11.41
C VAL A 78 -6.30 1.45 10.25
N CYS A 79 -5.48 0.41 10.09
CA CYS A 79 -4.51 0.27 9.00
C CYS A 79 -5.20 0.23 7.63
N ALA A 80 -6.24 -0.61 7.49
CA ALA A 80 -7.02 -0.70 6.26
C ALA A 80 -7.69 0.64 5.92
N VAL A 81 -8.31 1.28 6.92
CA VAL A 81 -8.98 2.59 6.78
C VAL A 81 -7.99 3.70 6.43
N ALA A 82 -6.86 3.80 7.12
CA ALA A 82 -5.82 4.78 6.83
C ALA A 82 -5.25 4.59 5.42
N THR A 83 -5.06 3.35 4.99
CA THR A 83 -4.56 3.08 3.64
C THR A 83 -5.60 3.41 2.57
N ALA A 84 -6.89 3.18 2.84
CA ALA A 84 -7.98 3.64 1.99
C ALA A 84 -8.00 5.17 1.89
N LEU A 85 -7.93 5.89 3.01
CA LEU A 85 -7.88 7.36 3.05
C LEU A 85 -6.68 7.92 2.28
N ARG A 86 -5.50 7.28 2.36
CA ARG A 86 -4.33 7.66 1.58
C ARG A 86 -4.56 7.54 0.06
N ASN A 87 -5.29 6.52 -0.38
CA ASN A 87 -5.65 6.38 -1.79
C ASN A 87 -6.72 7.40 -2.19
N LEU A 88 -7.70 7.64 -1.32
CA LEU A 88 -8.76 8.63 -1.54
C LEU A 88 -8.20 10.05 -1.64
N SER A 89 -7.13 10.39 -0.91
CA SER A 89 -6.46 11.70 -0.98
C SER A 89 -5.68 11.96 -2.28
N LEU A 90 -5.62 11.00 -3.20
CA LEU A 90 -5.13 11.25 -4.56
C LEU A 90 -6.09 12.15 -5.35
N ASP A 91 -7.38 12.16 -4.99
CA ASP A 91 -8.34 13.14 -5.52
C ASP A 91 -8.17 14.48 -4.78
N PRO A 92 -7.95 15.61 -5.47
CA PRO A 92 -7.69 16.91 -4.83
C PRO A 92 -8.84 17.38 -3.92
N ARG A 93 -10.10 17.11 -4.28
CA ARG A 93 -11.26 17.52 -3.47
C ARG A 93 -11.37 16.67 -2.22
N ASN A 94 -11.10 15.36 -2.34
CA ASN A 94 -11.05 14.49 -1.17
C ASN A 94 -9.93 14.91 -0.22
N ARG A 95 -8.75 15.23 -0.76
CA ARG A 95 -7.59 15.69 0.02
C ARG A 95 -7.89 16.95 0.82
N GLU A 96 -8.57 17.93 0.21
CA GLU A 96 -9.00 19.14 0.91
C GLU A 96 -9.95 18.84 2.07
N LEU A 97 -10.93 17.97 1.86
CA LEU A 97 -11.87 17.57 2.91
C LEU A 97 -11.18 16.78 4.04
N ILE A 98 -10.26 15.88 3.69
CA ILE A 98 -9.45 15.13 4.66
C ILE A 98 -8.61 16.10 5.50
N GLY A 99 -7.95 17.08 4.87
CA GLY A 99 -7.19 18.11 5.57
C GLY A 99 -8.07 18.95 6.52
N LYS A 100 -9.31 19.24 6.12
CA LYS A 100 -10.23 20.04 6.95
C LYS A 100 -10.80 19.28 8.14
N TYR A 101 -11.12 17.99 7.98
CA TYR A 101 -11.94 17.26 8.96
C TYR A 101 -11.22 16.11 9.68
N ALA A 102 -10.10 15.61 9.16
CA ALA A 102 -9.40 14.44 9.71
C ALA A 102 -8.03 14.79 10.31
N LEU A 103 -7.51 16.00 10.10
CA LEU A 103 -6.12 16.33 10.38
C LEU A 103 -5.71 16.09 11.84
N ARG A 104 -6.56 16.51 12.78
CA ARG A 104 -6.36 16.31 14.22
C ARG A 104 -6.32 14.81 14.56
N ASP A 105 -7.31 14.05 14.09
CA ASP A 105 -7.38 12.60 14.29
C ASP A 105 -6.15 11.87 13.75
N LEU A 106 -5.65 12.27 12.58
CA LEU A 106 -4.44 11.72 11.99
C LEU A 106 -3.20 12.01 12.83
N ILE A 107 -3.05 13.23 13.36
CA ILE A 107 -1.94 13.61 14.23
C ILE A 107 -2.02 12.88 15.58
N ASP A 108 -3.22 12.67 16.10
CA ASP A 108 -3.45 11.94 17.35
C ASP A 108 -3.08 10.45 17.23
N LYS A 109 -3.11 9.88 16.02
CA LYS A 109 -2.61 8.53 15.75
C LYS A 109 -1.09 8.41 15.69
N LEU A 110 -0.35 9.51 15.56
CA LEU A 110 1.10 9.46 15.65
C LEU A 110 1.54 9.29 17.11
N PRO A 111 2.57 8.46 17.37
CA PRO A 111 3.09 8.25 18.71
C PRO A 111 3.65 9.55 19.30
N ASP A 112 3.44 9.75 20.59
CA ASP A 112 4.05 10.86 21.33
C ASP A 112 5.55 10.63 21.53
N ALA A 113 6.33 11.70 21.43
CA ALA A 113 7.75 11.65 21.68
C ALA A 113 8.03 11.27 23.14
N GLY A 114 8.75 10.17 23.36
CA GLY A 114 9.14 9.70 24.70
C GLY A 114 8.06 8.93 25.46
N ALA A 115 6.89 8.68 24.86
CA ALA A 115 5.89 7.78 25.44
C ALA A 115 6.26 6.29 25.21
N ARG A 116 5.71 5.41 26.05
CA ARG A 116 5.77 3.95 25.79
C ARG A 116 5.13 3.68 24.43
N ARG A 117 5.79 2.85 23.60
CA ARG A 117 5.32 2.53 22.24
C ARG A 117 3.84 2.09 22.28
N PRO A 118 2.93 2.82 21.61
CA PRO A 118 1.53 2.43 21.53
C PRO A 118 1.39 1.15 20.69
N PRO A 119 0.28 0.40 20.82
CA PRO A 119 0.02 -0.81 20.05
C PRO A 119 -0.39 -0.51 18.60
N ILE A 120 0.27 0.45 17.95
CA ILE A 120 0.04 0.87 16.57
C ILE A 120 1.22 0.36 15.73
N SER A 121 0.92 -0.29 14.60
CA SER A 121 1.95 -0.85 13.73
C SER A 121 2.66 0.22 12.88
N ASP A 122 3.88 -0.09 12.44
CA ASP A 122 4.65 0.74 11.52
C ASP A 122 3.91 0.93 10.18
N GLN A 123 3.08 -0.03 9.79
CA GLN A 123 2.24 0.06 8.60
C GLN A 123 1.16 1.15 8.76
N THR A 124 0.44 1.16 9.89
CA THR A 124 -0.56 2.19 10.20
C THR A 124 0.08 3.57 10.26
N ILE A 125 1.21 3.69 10.96
CA ILE A 125 1.96 4.96 11.05
C ILE A 125 2.39 5.42 9.65
N GLY A 126 2.92 4.52 8.82
CA GLY A 126 3.31 4.82 7.45
C GLY A 126 2.14 5.31 6.58
N ALA A 127 0.95 4.73 6.74
CA ALA A 127 -0.26 5.16 6.03
C ALA A 127 -0.68 6.58 6.46
N VAL A 128 -0.71 6.85 7.77
CA VAL A 128 -1.02 8.17 8.34
C VAL A 128 -0.03 9.23 7.85
N LEU A 129 1.27 8.95 7.90
CA LEU A 129 2.31 9.85 7.38
C LEU A 129 2.15 10.12 5.89
N GLY A 130 1.71 9.12 5.12
CA GLY A 130 1.40 9.29 3.70
C GLY A 130 0.23 10.23 3.43
N ILE A 131 -0.83 10.18 4.25
CA ILE A 131 -1.95 11.13 4.15
C ILE A 131 -1.46 12.54 4.50
N LEU A 132 -0.74 12.69 5.62
CA LEU A 132 -0.19 13.97 6.05
C LEU A 132 0.72 14.56 4.99
N PHE A 133 1.58 13.77 4.36
CA PHE A 133 2.43 14.20 3.25
C PHE A 133 1.63 14.81 2.10
N GLU A 134 0.56 14.14 1.65
CA GLU A 134 -0.28 14.66 0.57
C GLU A 134 -0.97 15.97 0.96
N VAL A 135 -1.51 16.04 2.17
CA VAL A 135 -2.18 17.23 2.69
C VAL A 135 -1.20 18.41 2.78
N VAL A 136 -0.05 18.25 3.45
CA VAL A 136 0.94 19.33 3.61
C VAL A 136 1.54 19.74 2.28
N ARG A 137 1.86 18.81 1.38
CA ARG A 137 2.40 19.12 0.04
C ARG A 137 1.49 20.04 -0.77
N SER A 138 0.18 19.98 -0.51
CA SER A 138 -0.83 20.71 -1.28
C SER A 138 -1.21 22.08 -0.70
N SER A 139 -0.88 22.37 0.57
CA SER A 139 -1.41 23.55 1.25
C SER A 139 -0.53 24.02 2.41
N ALA A 140 -0.14 25.29 2.36
CA ALA A 140 0.50 25.96 3.48
C ALA A 140 -0.46 26.15 4.67
N ALA A 141 -1.77 26.34 4.42
CA ALA A 141 -2.77 26.46 5.49
C ALA A 141 -2.85 25.17 6.31
N PHE A 142 -2.98 24.01 5.66
CA PHE A 142 -2.98 22.74 6.40
C PHE A 142 -1.62 22.44 7.04
N THR A 143 -0.52 22.87 6.43
CA THR A 143 0.81 22.76 7.05
C THR A 143 0.89 23.56 8.36
N LYS A 144 0.33 24.78 8.37
CA LYS A 144 0.20 25.59 9.58
C LYS A 144 -0.69 24.89 10.61
N ASP A 145 -1.83 24.32 10.20
CA ASP A 145 -2.73 23.59 11.10
C ASP A 145 -2.04 22.36 11.73
N VAL A 146 -1.21 21.63 10.97
CA VAL A 146 -0.37 20.54 11.51
C VAL A 146 0.57 21.06 12.60
N HIS A 147 1.20 22.21 12.37
CA HIS A 147 2.10 22.81 13.35
C HIS A 147 1.36 23.23 14.63
N GLU A 148 0.24 23.95 14.49
CA GLU A 148 -0.60 24.37 15.62
C GLU A 148 -1.25 23.20 16.37
N ALA A 149 -1.34 22.03 15.73
CA ALA A 149 -1.79 20.79 16.34
C ALA A 149 -0.70 19.98 17.04
N ARG A 150 0.49 20.57 17.28
CA ARG A 150 1.68 19.89 17.82
C ARG A 150 2.18 18.72 16.95
N GLY A 151 1.81 18.71 15.67
CA GLY A 151 2.22 17.67 14.74
C GLY A 151 3.71 17.73 14.43
N THR A 152 4.32 18.92 14.43
CA THR A 152 5.75 19.10 14.17
C THR A 152 6.60 18.39 15.22
N GLU A 153 6.24 18.48 16.51
CA GLU A 153 6.94 17.83 17.61
C GLU A 153 6.85 16.31 17.50
N LYS A 154 5.64 15.78 17.24
CA LYS A 154 5.43 14.34 17.02
C LYS A 154 6.27 13.81 15.86
N LEU A 155 6.24 14.49 14.72
CA LEU A 155 7.00 14.12 13.53
C LEU A 155 8.52 14.14 13.79
N ARG A 156 9.03 15.14 14.52
CA ARG A 156 10.45 15.24 14.90
C ARG A 156 10.87 14.12 15.83
N GLY A 157 10.05 13.81 16.82
CA GLY A 157 10.27 12.67 17.72
C GLY A 157 10.35 11.37 16.92
N LEU A 158 9.34 11.12 16.08
CA LEU A 158 9.25 9.92 15.26
C LEU A 158 10.43 9.77 14.29
N ALA A 159 10.86 10.86 13.64
CA ALA A 159 12.01 10.86 12.74
C ALA A 159 13.34 10.43 13.40
N ARG A 160 13.43 10.55 14.73
CA ARG A 160 14.62 10.19 15.54
C ARG A 160 14.41 8.95 16.41
N SER A 161 13.32 8.22 16.19
CA SER A 161 12.93 7.10 17.08
C SER A 161 13.43 5.73 16.61
N TYR A 162 14.39 5.66 15.69
CA TYR A 162 15.07 4.40 15.37
C TYR A 162 15.95 3.96 16.56
N PRO A 163 15.99 2.68 16.97
CA PRO A 163 15.35 1.50 16.34
C PRO A 163 13.95 1.14 16.86
N ALA A 164 13.31 2.00 17.66
CA ALA A 164 11.98 1.72 18.19
C ALA A 164 10.89 1.66 17.10
N TYR A 165 11.07 2.38 15.98
CA TYR A 165 10.28 2.28 14.76
C TYR A 165 11.18 1.97 13.57
N SER A 166 10.62 1.41 12.49
CA SER A 166 11.38 1.07 11.30
C SER A 166 12.04 2.29 10.64
N HIS A 167 13.15 2.06 9.94
CA HIS A 167 13.81 3.08 9.12
C HIS A 167 12.85 3.76 8.15
N ARG A 168 11.90 3.00 7.59
CA ARG A 168 10.90 3.52 6.66
C ARG A 168 9.99 4.56 7.33
N VAL A 169 9.47 4.24 8.51
CA VAL A 169 8.62 5.18 9.29
C VAL A 169 9.40 6.45 9.62
N CYS A 170 10.64 6.32 10.09
CA CYS A 170 11.49 7.47 10.44
C CYS A 170 11.80 8.33 9.20
N LYS A 171 12.05 7.70 8.04
CA LYS A 171 12.24 8.37 6.74
C LYS A 171 10.97 9.09 6.29
N TYR A 172 9.80 8.47 6.45
CA TYR A 172 8.51 9.07 6.09
C TYR A 172 8.20 10.30 6.95
N ALA A 173 8.43 10.24 8.26
CA ALA A 173 8.27 11.41 9.13
C ALA A 173 9.20 12.56 8.71
N SER A 174 10.46 12.23 8.36
CA SER A 174 11.42 13.20 7.83
C SER A 174 10.97 13.82 6.49
N GLN A 175 10.35 13.04 5.60
CA GLN A 175 9.80 13.54 4.34
C GLN A 175 8.61 14.49 4.55
N VAL A 176 7.73 14.22 5.53
CA VAL A 176 6.66 15.14 5.91
C VAL A 176 7.25 16.46 6.42
N LEU A 177 8.20 16.41 7.36
CA LEU A 177 8.88 17.61 7.87
C LEU A 177 9.56 18.40 6.76
N PHE A 178 10.32 17.74 5.89
CA PHE A 178 10.94 18.38 4.74
C PHE A 178 9.91 19.14 3.88
N MET A 179 8.76 18.51 3.62
CA MET A 179 7.68 19.12 2.84
C MET A 179 7.06 20.33 3.57
N MET A 180 6.86 20.24 4.89
CA MET A 180 6.40 21.38 5.69
C MET A 180 7.33 22.59 5.55
N TRP A 181 8.65 22.37 5.53
CA TRP A 181 9.64 23.44 5.35
C TRP A 181 9.67 24.04 3.93
N GLN A 182 9.13 23.36 2.91
CA GLN A 182 9.08 23.93 1.57
C GLN A 182 8.11 25.13 1.47
N HIS A 183 7.16 25.25 2.40
CA HIS A 183 6.28 26.41 2.54
C HIS A 183 7.02 27.57 3.21
N LYS A 184 7.75 28.34 2.39
CA LYS A 184 8.61 29.46 2.83
C LYS A 184 7.83 30.53 3.60
N GLU A 185 6.57 30.72 3.27
CA GLU A 185 5.65 31.63 3.95
C GLU A 185 5.40 31.28 5.43
N LEU A 186 5.68 30.03 5.84
CA LEU A 186 5.51 29.59 7.23
C LEU A 186 6.79 29.72 8.08
N HIS A 187 7.93 30.07 7.48
CA HIS A 187 9.22 30.07 8.18
C HIS A 187 9.24 31.00 9.40
N ASP A 188 8.64 32.19 9.30
CA ASP A 188 8.56 33.12 10.43
C ASP A 188 7.63 32.61 11.54
N GLY A 189 6.62 31.81 11.19
CA GLY A 189 5.82 31.06 12.16
C GLY A 189 6.67 30.05 12.92
N PHE A 190 7.41 29.21 12.18
CA PHE A 190 8.28 28.19 12.77
C PHE A 190 9.39 28.79 13.66
N ARG A 191 10.03 29.88 13.22
CA ARG A 191 11.06 30.57 14.00
C ARG A 191 10.51 31.16 15.31
N ARG A 192 9.29 31.72 15.29
CA ARG A 192 8.62 32.19 16.50
C ARG A 192 8.33 31.06 17.49
N SER A 193 8.09 29.86 17.00
CA SER A 193 7.98 28.63 17.81
C SER A 193 9.35 28.02 18.20
N GLY A 194 10.46 28.72 17.94
CA GLY A 194 11.81 28.27 18.29
C GLY A 194 12.39 27.19 17.37
N LEU A 195 11.76 26.91 16.22
CA LEU A 195 12.22 25.91 15.26
C LEU A 195 13.16 26.51 14.22
N LYS A 196 14.14 25.71 13.79
CA LYS A 196 15.11 26.07 12.75
C LYS A 196 15.13 25.02 11.63
N GLU A 197 15.82 25.32 10.54
CA GLU A 197 15.92 24.42 9.39
C GLU A 197 16.39 23.01 9.78
N ALA A 198 17.39 22.89 10.65
CA ALA A 198 17.88 21.60 11.14
C ALA A 198 16.83 20.74 11.89
N ASP A 199 15.68 21.32 12.27
CA ASP A 199 14.56 20.57 12.84
C ASP A 199 13.68 19.90 11.79
N PHE A 200 13.77 20.33 10.53
CA PHE A 200 13.05 19.77 9.39
C PHE A 200 13.94 18.97 8.42
N TYR A 201 15.27 19.11 8.56
CA TYR A 201 16.27 18.40 7.76
C TYR A 201 17.21 17.59 8.64
N SER A 202 17.20 16.26 8.45
CA SER A 202 18.20 15.35 9.02
C SER A 202 19.14 14.82 7.93
N GLY A 203 19.84 15.71 7.21
CA GLY A 203 21.02 15.41 6.38
C GLY A 203 20.90 14.45 5.17
N THR A 204 19.84 13.65 5.05
CA THR A 204 19.71 12.55 4.06
C THR A 204 18.61 12.80 3.01
N ALA A 205 17.84 13.89 3.13
CA ALA A 205 16.65 14.13 2.31
C ALA A 205 16.93 14.63 0.87
N ARG A 206 18.15 15.07 0.56
CA ARG A 206 18.47 15.67 -0.76
C ARG A 206 18.49 14.68 -1.93
N GLY A 207 18.50 13.36 -1.70
CA GLY A 207 18.62 12.35 -2.76
C GLY A 207 17.37 11.53 -3.11
N ASP A 208 16.43 11.33 -2.18
CA ASP A 208 15.33 10.33 -2.31
C ASP A 208 13.93 10.95 -2.08
N SER A 209 13.73 12.20 -2.49
CA SER A 209 12.66 13.11 -2.04
C SER A 209 11.19 12.70 -2.30
N ALA A 210 10.86 11.47 -2.72
CA ALA A 210 9.48 11.16 -3.08
C ALA A 210 9.00 9.73 -2.81
N THR A 211 9.58 8.98 -1.86
CA THR A 211 9.04 7.63 -1.53
C THR A 211 7.56 7.70 -1.15
N LEU A 212 7.16 8.69 -0.35
CA LEU A 212 5.76 8.94 -0.01
C LEU A 212 4.90 9.42 -1.17
N ALA A 213 5.47 10.06 -2.20
CA ALA A 213 4.73 10.51 -3.37
C ALA A 213 4.46 9.37 -4.38
N ARG A 214 5.16 8.24 -4.25
CA ARG A 214 4.94 7.07 -5.12
C ARG A 214 3.68 6.28 -4.68
N PRO A 215 3.02 5.53 -5.60
CA PRO A 215 1.89 4.67 -5.26
C PRO A 215 2.25 3.63 -4.18
N ILE A 216 1.32 3.27 -3.28
CA ILE A 216 1.56 2.28 -2.19
C ILE A 216 2.18 0.99 -2.73
N SER A 217 1.69 0.49 -3.87
CA SER A 217 2.17 -0.74 -4.52
C SER A 217 3.66 -0.72 -4.83
N SER A 218 4.25 0.46 -4.98
CA SER A 218 5.67 0.65 -5.30
C SER A 218 6.54 0.92 -4.07
N GLN A 219 5.97 1.02 -2.87
CA GLN A 219 6.71 1.38 -1.66
C GLN A 219 7.39 0.18 -0.95
N GLY A 220 7.33 -1.01 -1.53
CA GLY A 220 7.98 -2.24 -1.02
C GLY A 220 7.37 -2.76 0.29
N ARG A 221 7.30 -4.09 0.46
CA ARG A 221 7.13 -4.69 1.80
C ARG A 221 8.51 -4.79 2.46
N GLU A 222 8.60 -4.49 3.75
CA GLU A 222 9.84 -4.72 4.50
C GLU A 222 10.12 -6.23 4.50
N ARG A 223 11.28 -6.66 4.00
CA ARG A 223 11.78 -8.01 4.29
C ARG A 223 12.31 -8.00 5.73
N PRO A 224 12.00 -9.00 6.56
CA PRO A 224 12.59 -9.13 7.89
C PRO A 224 14.12 -9.09 7.81
N ALA A 225 14.76 -8.41 8.76
CA ALA A 225 16.20 -8.15 8.82
C ALA A 225 17.10 -9.39 9.02
N GLN A 226 16.62 -10.60 8.72
CA GLN A 226 17.37 -11.86 8.88
C GLN A 226 18.09 -12.34 7.61
N ALA A 227 18.08 -11.58 6.52
CA ALA A 227 18.72 -11.95 5.26
C ALA A 227 19.89 -11.02 4.86
N LEU A 228 20.61 -10.47 5.82
CA LEU A 228 21.88 -9.78 5.60
C LEU A 228 23.04 -10.69 6.03
N LEU A 229 23.18 -11.82 5.35
CA LEU A 229 24.46 -12.47 5.17
C LEU A 229 24.53 -12.86 3.70
N ASP A 230 25.58 -12.37 3.04
CA ASP A 230 25.98 -12.65 1.68
C ASP A 230 25.37 -11.76 0.58
N ASP A 231 25.97 -10.57 0.41
CA ASP A 231 26.04 -9.89 -0.89
C ASP A 231 27.18 -8.86 -0.86
N THR A 232 28.40 -9.38 -0.72
CA THR A 232 29.63 -8.65 -1.06
C THR A 232 30.20 -9.23 -2.34
N LEU A 233 29.57 -8.95 -3.49
CA LEU A 233 30.29 -8.88 -4.75
C LEU A 233 29.77 -7.72 -5.62
N SER A 234 30.75 -6.89 -5.95
CA SER A 234 30.66 -5.60 -6.60
C SER A 234 30.21 -5.69 -8.08
N SER A 235 29.43 -4.69 -8.48
CA SER A 235 29.53 -3.89 -9.72
C SER A 235 30.16 -4.52 -10.97
N GLY A 236 29.40 -4.53 -12.08
CA GLY A 236 30.00 -4.30 -13.39
C GLY A 236 29.28 -4.93 -14.59
N GLY A 237 28.86 -4.07 -15.53
CA GLY A 237 29.18 -4.25 -16.95
C GLY A 237 28.33 -5.20 -17.76
N TYR A 238 27.48 -4.63 -18.62
CA TYR A 238 26.95 -5.26 -19.82
C TYR A 238 28.11 -5.72 -20.74
N GLY A 239 28.09 -6.99 -21.17
CA GLY A 239 29.05 -7.54 -22.12
C GLY A 239 28.55 -8.83 -22.75
N ALA A 240 28.52 -8.86 -24.08
CA ALA A 240 28.02 -9.96 -24.90
C ALA A 240 29.13 -10.98 -25.27
N VAL A 241 28.66 -12.10 -25.86
CA VAL A 241 29.34 -13.08 -26.74
C VAL A 241 30.26 -14.15 -26.10
N SER A 242 29.88 -15.43 -26.23
CA SER A 242 30.48 -16.40 -27.20
C SER A 242 30.39 -17.85 -26.76
N ASP A 243 30.06 -18.67 -27.76
CA ASP A 243 29.94 -20.12 -27.83
C ASP A 243 31.26 -20.86 -27.54
N SER A 244 31.18 -22.02 -26.90
CA SER A 244 32.22 -23.07 -26.94
C SER A 244 31.66 -24.43 -26.48
N GLN A 245 31.21 -25.19 -27.49
CA GLN A 245 31.50 -26.61 -27.79
C GLN A 245 31.71 -27.66 -26.68
N GLN A 246 31.25 -28.87 -27.05
CA GLN A 246 31.59 -30.23 -26.59
C GLN A 246 30.76 -30.78 -25.40
N ARG A 247 30.12 -31.95 -25.45
CA ARG A 247 30.12 -33.11 -26.38
C ARG A 247 28.78 -33.87 -26.22
N ARG A 248 28.20 -34.32 -27.34
CA ARG A 248 27.19 -35.39 -27.39
C ARG A 248 27.87 -36.77 -27.22
N PRO A 249 27.11 -37.77 -26.74
CA PRO A 249 27.12 -39.10 -27.37
C PRO A 249 25.76 -39.42 -28.04
N GLN A 250 25.82 -40.12 -29.18
CA GLN A 250 24.70 -40.56 -30.01
C GLN A 250 24.01 -41.84 -29.48
N PRO A 251 22.76 -42.14 -29.91
CA PRO A 251 21.96 -43.27 -29.40
C PRO A 251 22.14 -44.56 -30.23
N PRO A 252 21.73 -45.74 -29.72
CA PRO A 252 21.66 -46.95 -30.54
C PRO A 252 20.37 -47.01 -31.37
N HIS A 253 20.55 -47.33 -32.66
CA HIS A 253 19.53 -47.72 -33.63
C HIS A 253 18.93 -49.10 -33.31
N TYR A 254 17.61 -49.25 -33.44
CA TYR A 254 16.98 -50.52 -33.82
C TYR A 254 15.85 -50.31 -34.84
N GLN A 255 15.62 -51.37 -35.61
CA GLN A 255 15.13 -51.43 -36.98
C GLN A 255 13.63 -51.19 -37.19
N GLN A 256 13.34 -50.76 -38.42
CA GLN A 256 12.05 -50.61 -39.07
C GLN A 256 11.24 -51.92 -39.14
N GLY A 257 9.95 -51.83 -38.82
CA GLY A 257 8.93 -52.82 -39.15
C GLY A 257 7.56 -52.14 -39.22
N SER A 258 6.86 -52.31 -40.33
CA SER A 258 5.45 -51.94 -40.60
C SER A 258 4.88 -53.02 -41.51
N PRO A 259 3.54 -53.17 -41.71
CA PRO A 259 2.42 -52.31 -41.30
C PRO A 259 1.20 -53.08 -40.70
N ALA A 260 0.24 -52.37 -40.08
CA ALA A 260 -1.22 -52.45 -40.35
C ALA A 260 -2.13 -51.94 -39.20
N GLN A 261 -2.98 -50.97 -39.59
CA GLN A 261 -4.40 -50.73 -39.23
C GLN A 261 -4.88 -50.33 -37.81
N ASN A 262 -5.65 -49.24 -37.85
CA ASN A 262 -6.83 -48.84 -37.08
C ASN A 262 -6.69 -48.13 -35.71
N GLY A 263 -7.17 -46.88 -35.67
CA GLY A 263 -7.61 -46.19 -34.45
C GLY A 263 -7.30 -44.69 -34.46
N GLN A 264 -8.32 -43.84 -34.40
CA GLN A 264 -8.29 -42.39 -34.55
C GLN A 264 -7.50 -41.62 -33.46
N PRO A 265 -6.97 -40.42 -33.76
CA PRO A 265 -6.31 -39.55 -32.78
C PRO A 265 -7.32 -38.74 -31.95
N ARG A 266 -7.08 -38.67 -30.63
CA ARG A 266 -7.76 -37.78 -29.68
C ARG A 266 -6.76 -36.70 -29.25
N TYR A 267 -6.96 -35.46 -29.68
CA TYR A 267 -6.31 -34.28 -29.09
C TYR A 267 -7.26 -33.08 -29.15
N ASP A 268 -8.10 -32.94 -28.13
CA ASP A 268 -8.64 -31.65 -27.70
C ASP A 268 -7.80 -31.17 -26.52
N ARG A 269 -7.05 -30.08 -26.71
CA ARG A 269 -6.56 -29.25 -25.61
C ARG A 269 -6.76 -27.79 -26.00
N PRO A 270 -7.67 -27.04 -25.34
CA PRO A 270 -7.81 -25.62 -25.60
C PRO A 270 -6.67 -24.83 -24.93
N PRO A 271 -6.23 -23.69 -25.50
CA PRO A 271 -5.16 -22.87 -24.98
C PRO A 271 -5.68 -21.89 -23.93
N GLY A 272 -4.93 -21.73 -22.82
CA GLY A 272 -5.06 -20.53 -21.97
C GLY A 272 -5.28 -20.74 -20.48
N GLU A 273 -4.49 -21.57 -19.81
CA GLU A 273 -4.37 -21.46 -18.35
C GLU A 273 -3.36 -20.36 -17.98
N PRO A 274 -3.73 -19.35 -17.17
CA PRO A 274 -2.80 -18.36 -16.67
C PRO A 274 -1.81 -18.96 -15.66
N LEU A 275 -0.58 -18.44 -15.67
CA LEU A 275 0.61 -18.90 -14.93
C LEU A 275 0.47 -19.03 -13.40
N TYR A 276 -0.62 -18.58 -12.77
CA TYR A 276 -0.84 -18.74 -11.33
C TYR A 276 -1.56 -20.05 -10.94
N ALA A 277 -2.10 -20.80 -11.92
CA ALA A 277 -2.87 -22.02 -11.66
C ALA A 277 -2.02 -23.27 -11.34
N SER A 278 -0.70 -23.12 -11.26
CA SER A 278 0.23 -24.25 -11.03
C SER A 278 0.77 -24.24 -9.60
N VAL A 279 -0.10 -24.50 -8.61
CA VAL A 279 0.35 -24.77 -7.24
C VAL A 279 -0.18 -26.14 -6.80
N ARG A 280 0.74 -27.12 -6.83
CA ARG A 280 0.72 -28.46 -6.18
C ARG A 280 -0.32 -29.47 -6.69
N LYS A 281 0.03 -30.24 -7.73
CA LYS A 281 -0.44 -31.63 -7.87
C LYS A 281 0.60 -32.58 -7.27
N GLY A 282 0.57 -32.69 -5.94
CA GLY A 282 1.18 -33.80 -5.21
C GLY A 282 0.11 -34.85 -4.91
N ASN A 283 0.44 -36.12 -5.13
CA ASN A 283 -0.43 -37.30 -4.95
C ASN A 283 -1.22 -37.27 -3.62
N PRO A 284 -2.51 -37.68 -3.57
CA PRO A 284 -3.21 -37.80 -2.30
C PRO A 284 -2.76 -39.08 -1.57
N PRO A 285 -2.57 -39.06 -0.24
CA PRO A 285 -2.56 -40.28 0.54
C PRO A 285 -4.01 -40.80 0.69
N ARG A 286 -4.12 -42.12 0.63
CA ARG A 286 -5.37 -42.88 0.70
C ARG A 286 -6.09 -42.69 2.03
N GLY A 287 -7.40 -42.42 1.94
CA GLY A 287 -8.44 -42.90 2.84
C GLY A 287 -8.58 -42.17 4.17
N VAL A 288 -9.63 -41.35 4.29
CA VAL A 288 -10.60 -41.39 5.41
C VAL A 288 -11.96 -40.99 4.83
N ASP A 289 -12.95 -41.79 5.17
CA ASP A 289 -14.38 -41.66 4.87
C ASP A 289 -14.97 -40.46 5.61
N ASP A 290 -15.82 -39.65 4.95
CA ASP A 290 -16.70 -38.70 5.62
C ASP A 290 -17.91 -38.39 4.73
N SER A 291 -18.97 -39.15 4.98
CA SER A 291 -20.31 -38.96 4.47
C SER A 291 -20.97 -37.72 5.10
N TRP A 292 -21.38 -36.76 4.28
CA TRP A 292 -22.45 -35.81 4.61
C TRP A 292 -23.42 -35.76 3.43
N VAL A 293 -24.52 -36.50 3.57
CA VAL A 293 -25.78 -36.26 2.85
C VAL A 293 -26.57 -35.23 3.66
#